data_AF-A0A6I9NA64-F1
#
_entry.id   AF-A0A6I9NA64-F1
#
_cell.length_a   1.000
_cell.length_b   1.000
_cell.length_c   1.000
_cell.angle_alpha   90.00
_cell.angle_beta   90.00
_cell.angle_gamma   90.00
#
_symmetry.space_group_name_H-M   'P 1'
#
loop_
_entity.id
_entity.type
_entity.pdbx_description
1 polymer ?
#
loop_
_entity_poly.entity_id
_entity_poly.type
_entity_poly.pdbx_seq_one_letter_code
_entity_poly.pdbx_strand_id
1 'polypeptide(L)'
;IQSVMSSGDALTPGKTGGVGSAIFNLHDNGTLDYQVQVAGLSSEFLGLTIELKPRRRNKRSVLYDLTPEYDLTSGRAQGSWSRLEARHIHMLLQNELFINVATKHSQEGEVRGQIRALLYSGLEAPRH
;
A
#
# COMPACT_ATOMS: atom_id res chain seq x y z
N ILE A 1 -8.27 -7.71 -1.06
CA ILE A 1 -7.52 -6.79 -1.96
C ILE A 1 -6.04 -6.90 -1.60
N GLN A 2 -5.09 -6.83 -2.54
CA GLN A 2 -3.67 -6.98 -2.21
C GLN A 2 -2.76 -6.05 -3.02
N SER A 3 -1.56 -5.81 -2.50
CA SER A 3 -0.48 -5.10 -3.17
C SER A 3 0.82 -5.85 -2.96
N VAL A 4 1.61 -5.97 -4.03
CA VAL A 4 3.01 -6.39 -3.96
C VAL A 4 3.83 -5.17 -4.31
N MET A 5 4.82 -4.88 -3.47
CA MET A 5 5.66 -3.70 -3.59
C MET A 5 7.08 -4.10 -3.95
N SER A 6 7.66 -3.36 -4.89
CA SER A 6 9.01 -3.55 -5.38
C SER A 6 9.71 -2.21 -5.53
N SER A 7 11.04 -2.22 -5.40
CA SER A 7 11.89 -1.06 -5.67
C SER A 7 11.87 -0.63 -7.14
N GLY A 8 11.59 -1.55 -8.06
CA GLY A 8 11.44 -1.27 -9.50
C GLY A 8 10.21 -0.44 -9.85
N ASP A 9 9.16 -0.50 -9.02
CA ASP A 9 7.89 0.20 -9.22
C ASP A 9 7.85 1.56 -8.50
N ALA A 10 8.94 1.95 -7.83
CA ALA A 10 9.08 3.23 -7.16
C ALA A 10 9.13 4.40 -8.15
N LEU A 11 8.77 5.61 -7.69
CA LEU A 11 8.80 6.83 -8.53
C LEU A 11 10.21 7.15 -9.05
N THR A 12 11.22 6.85 -8.23
CA THR A 12 12.63 6.93 -8.58
C THR A 12 13.21 5.53 -8.40
N PRO A 13 13.20 4.68 -9.45
CA PRO A 13 13.59 3.28 -9.32
C PRO A 13 15.02 3.13 -8.81
N GLY A 14 15.15 2.62 -7.58
CA GLY A 14 16.43 2.28 -6.97
C GLY A 14 16.74 0.80 -7.19
N LYS A 15 18.03 0.44 -7.28
CA LYS A 15 18.47 -0.96 -7.20
C LYS A 15 18.55 -1.40 -5.75
N THR A 16 17.45 -1.33 -5.01
CA THR A 16 17.40 -1.80 -3.62
C THR A 16 16.74 -3.17 -3.57
N GLY A 17 17.15 -4.00 -2.61
CA GLY A 17 16.53 -5.30 -2.33
C GLY A 17 15.20 -5.20 -1.56
N GLY A 18 14.66 -3.99 -1.43
CA GLY A 18 13.45 -3.70 -0.68
C GLY A 18 12.24 -4.33 -1.34
N VAL A 19 11.50 -5.10 -0.56
CA VAL A 19 10.25 -5.73 -0.98
C VAL A 19 9.21 -5.51 0.09
N GLY A 20 7.95 -5.51 -0.33
CA GLY A 20 6.86 -5.48 0.63
C GLY A 20 5.60 -6.11 0.08
N SER A 21 4.71 -6.47 0.99
CA SER A 21 3.39 -6.96 0.67
C SER A 21 2.38 -6.24 1.55
N ALA A 22 1.20 -5.98 1.00
CA ALA A 22 0.09 -5.46 1.76
C ALA A 22 -1.19 -6.20 1.40
N ILE A 23 -1.98 -6.52 2.41
CA ILE A 23 -3.31 -7.08 2.29
C ILE A 23 -4.28 -6.03 2.82
N PHE A 24 -5.35 -5.82 2.06
CA PHE A 24 -6.41 -4.89 2.41
C PHE A 24 -7.76 -5.61 2.39
N ASN A 25 -8.56 -5.40 3.42
CA ASN A 25 -9.91 -5.93 3.55
C ASN A 25 -10.88 -4.76 3.67
N LEU A 26 -11.69 -4.58 2.62
CA LEU A 26 -12.74 -3.57 2.61
C LEU A 26 -14.02 -4.19 3.17
N HIS A 27 -14.56 -3.58 4.22
CA HIS A 27 -15.82 -3.96 4.85
C HIS A 27 -17.00 -3.20 4.24
N ASP A 28 -18.19 -3.77 4.33
CA ASP A 28 -19.44 -3.17 3.83
C ASP A 28 -19.77 -1.82 4.47
N ASN A 29 -19.26 -1.57 5.68
CA ASN A 29 -19.42 -0.31 6.39
C ASN A 29 -18.45 0.80 5.91
N GLY A 30 -17.62 0.54 4.89
CA GLY A 30 -16.63 1.49 4.36
C GLY A 30 -15.35 1.61 5.19
N THR A 31 -15.08 0.64 6.08
CA THR A 31 -13.79 0.53 6.78
C THR A 31 -12.83 -0.33 5.95
N LEU A 32 -11.58 0.09 5.84
CA LEU A 32 -10.52 -0.68 5.18
C LEU A 32 -9.48 -1.10 6.22
N ASP A 33 -9.47 -2.38 6.53
CA ASP A 33 -8.39 -2.96 7.33
C ASP A 33 -7.19 -3.21 6.43
N TYR A 34 -6.00 -2.94 6.96
CA TYR A 34 -4.76 -3.14 6.25
C TYR A 34 -3.75 -3.87 7.12
N GLN A 35 -2.98 -4.71 6.46
CA GLN A 35 -1.79 -5.36 7.02
C GLN A 35 -0.69 -5.24 5.99
N VAL A 36 0.40 -4.60 6.38
CA VAL A 36 1.54 -4.30 5.53
C VAL A 36 2.77 -4.93 6.15
N GLN A 37 3.54 -5.64 5.36
CA GLN A 37 4.86 -6.14 5.72
C GLN A 37 5.87 -5.54 4.76
N VAL A 38 6.94 -4.97 5.31
CA VAL A 38 8.07 -4.48 4.54
C VAL A 38 9.34 -5.17 5.03
N ALA A 39 10.24 -5.50 4.10
CA ALA A 39 11.52 -6.13 4.40
C ALA A 39 12.59 -5.70 3.38
N GLY A 40 13.87 -5.82 3.78
CA GLY A 40 15.00 -5.58 2.87
C GLY A 40 15.20 -4.11 2.47
N LEU A 41 14.67 -3.16 3.25
CA LEU A 41 14.91 -1.73 3.04
C LEU A 41 16.41 -1.41 3.06
N SER A 42 16.85 -0.58 2.12
CA SER A 42 18.25 -0.16 2.01
C SER A 42 18.69 0.79 3.13
N SER A 43 17.74 1.42 3.82
CA SER A 43 18.01 2.40 4.87
C SER A 43 16.85 2.52 5.86
N GLU A 44 17.05 3.39 6.85
CA GLU A 44 16.08 3.70 7.89
C GLU A 44 14.71 4.07 7.30
N PHE A 45 13.67 3.43 7.81
CA PHE A 45 12.28 3.69 7.47
C PHE A 45 11.89 5.11 7.90
N LEU A 46 11.26 5.87 7.01
CA LEU A 46 10.77 7.22 7.29
C LEU A 46 9.25 7.32 7.23
N GLY A 47 8.58 6.54 6.38
CA GLY A 47 7.14 6.62 6.29
C GLY A 47 6.50 5.57 5.40
N LEU A 48 5.21 5.33 5.66
CA LEU A 48 4.36 4.42 4.92
C LEU A 48 3.06 5.12 4.57
N THR A 49 2.77 5.25 3.28
CA THR A 49 1.63 6.06 2.80
C THR A 49 0.82 5.34 1.73
N ILE A 50 -0.50 5.48 1.76
CA ILE A 50 -1.38 5.19 0.62
C ILE A 50 -1.49 6.47 -0.19
N GLU A 51 -1.28 6.36 -1.49
CA GLU A 51 -1.26 7.46 -2.44
C GLU A 51 -2.21 7.22 -3.60
N LEU A 52 -2.68 8.31 -4.20
CA LEU A 52 -3.41 8.29 -5.47
C LEU A 52 -2.44 8.09 -6.64
N LYS A 53 -2.97 7.59 -7.76
CA LYS A 53 -2.27 7.64 -9.05
C LYS A 53 -1.80 9.09 -9.33
N PRO A 54 -0.49 9.31 -9.55
CA PRO A 54 0.01 10.65 -9.81
C PRO A 54 -0.55 11.17 -11.13
N ARG A 55 -1.29 12.28 -11.09
CA ARG A 55 -1.87 12.93 -12.30
C ARG A 55 -0.83 13.69 -13.12
N ARG A 56 0.33 14.01 -12.53
CA ARG A 56 1.49 14.64 -13.17
C ARG A 56 2.74 13.87 -12.75
N ARG A 57 3.76 13.80 -13.62
CA ARG A 57 5.07 13.23 -13.25
C ARG A 57 5.56 13.87 -11.95
N ASN A 58 6.02 13.04 -11.02
CA ASN A 58 6.71 13.41 -9.78
C ASN A 58 5.88 14.15 -8.71
N LYS A 59 4.55 14.27 -8.85
CA LYS A 59 3.71 14.83 -7.78
C LYS A 59 3.03 13.72 -6.98
N ARG A 60 3.52 13.50 -5.75
CA ARG A 60 2.89 12.61 -4.76
C ARG A 60 1.56 13.19 -4.30
N SER A 61 0.55 12.34 -4.17
CA SER A 61 -0.78 12.69 -3.64
C SER A 61 -1.11 11.70 -2.54
N VAL A 62 -0.67 12.03 -1.32
CA VAL A 62 -0.89 11.20 -0.13
C VAL A 62 -2.36 11.26 0.24
N LEU A 63 -2.95 10.08 0.39
CA LEU A 63 -4.36 9.90 0.75
C LEU A 63 -4.51 9.55 2.22
N TYR A 64 -3.62 8.68 2.72
CA TYR A 64 -3.63 8.22 4.09
C TYR A 64 -2.21 7.88 4.54
N ASP A 65 -1.87 8.26 5.76
CA ASP A 65 -0.57 8.02 6.37
C ASP A 65 -0.67 6.88 7.38
N LEU A 66 0.09 5.82 7.14
CA LEU A 66 0.15 4.60 7.95
C LEU A 66 1.44 4.55 8.79
N THR A 67 2.29 5.57 8.69
CA THR A 67 3.53 5.70 9.46
C THR A 67 3.33 5.52 10.97
N PRO A 68 2.27 6.06 11.60
CA PRO A 68 2.04 5.88 13.04
C PRO A 68 1.79 4.42 13.46
N GLU A 69 1.25 3.61 12.55
CA GLU A 69 0.90 2.21 12.82
C GLU A 69 2.03 1.24 12.46
N TYR A 70 3.17 1.76 11.98
CA TYR A 70 4.32 0.95 11.58
C TYR A 70 5.21 0.63 12.79
N ASP A 71 5.32 -0.66 13.08
CA ASP A 71 6.25 -1.20 14.05
C ASP A 71 7.61 -1.48 13.39
N LEU A 72 8.61 -0.69 13.76
CA LEU A 72 9.99 -0.80 13.30
C LEU A 72 10.62 -2.15 13.66
N THR A 73 10.19 -2.80 14.75
CA THR A 73 10.79 -4.05 15.22
C THR A 73 10.32 -5.26 14.42
N SER A 74 9.03 -5.31 14.07
CA SER A 74 8.46 -6.38 13.25
C SER A 74 8.46 -6.07 11.74
N GLY A 75 8.69 -4.81 11.37
CA GLY A 75 8.62 -4.34 9.98
C GLY A 75 7.19 -4.39 9.42
N ARG A 76 6.19 -4.28 10.31
CA ARG A 76 4.76 -4.43 9.98
C ARG A 76 4.01 -3.17 10.31
N ALA A 77 3.03 -2.81 9.48
CA ALA A 77 1.97 -1.89 9.87
C ALA A 77 0.62 -2.60 9.80
N GLN A 78 -0.19 -2.44 10.83
CA GLN A 78 -1.54 -2.98 10.87
C GLN A 78 -2.49 -1.96 11.46
N GLY A 79 -3.68 -1.85 10.87
CA GLY A 79 -4.66 -0.89 11.35
C GLY A 79 -5.91 -0.87 10.49
N SER A 80 -6.78 0.08 10.81
CA SER A 80 -8.08 0.23 10.15
C SER A 80 -8.25 1.68 9.74
N TRP A 81 -8.50 1.89 8.45
CA TRP A 81 -8.88 3.19 7.93
C TRP A 81 -10.42 3.28 7.90
N SER A 82 -10.97 3.92 8.92
CA SER A 82 -12.41 4.20 9.00
C SER A 82 -12.81 5.43 8.17
N ARG A 83 -14.08 5.48 7.75
CA ARG A 83 -14.68 6.60 6.99
C ARG A 83 -14.03 6.84 5.62
N LEU A 84 -13.77 5.78 4.86
CA LEU A 84 -13.45 5.98 3.45
C LEU A 84 -14.62 6.61 2.71
N GLU A 85 -14.37 7.75 2.08
CA GLU A 85 -15.32 8.34 1.15
C GLU A 85 -15.58 7.39 -0.03
N ALA A 86 -16.80 7.41 -0.56
CA ALA A 86 -17.19 6.62 -1.72
C ALA A 86 -16.22 6.78 -2.92
N ARG A 87 -15.66 7.99 -3.10
CA ARG A 87 -14.64 8.23 -4.13
C ARG A 87 -13.37 7.40 -3.92
N HIS A 88 -12.90 7.24 -2.69
CA HIS A 88 -11.68 6.48 -2.38
C HIS A 88 -11.92 4.99 -2.55
N ILE A 89 -13.09 4.51 -2.16
CA ILE A 89 -13.51 3.13 -2.39
C ILE A 89 -13.57 2.85 -3.90
N HIS A 90 -14.18 3.75 -4.67
CA HIS A 90 -14.19 3.63 -6.13
C HIS A 90 -12.76 3.57 -6.70
N MET A 91 -11.88 4.48 -6.30
CA MET A 91 -10.48 4.48 -6.75
C MET A 91 -9.73 3.19 -6.36
N LEU A 92 -9.96 2.66 -5.15
CA LEU A 92 -9.41 1.39 -4.71
C LEU A 92 -9.86 0.24 -5.62
N LEU A 93 -11.16 0.18 -5.92
CA LEU A 93 -11.75 -0.85 -6.78
C LEU A 93 -11.33 -0.72 -8.25
N GLN A 94 -11.01 0.50 -8.70
CA GLN A 94 -10.43 0.77 -10.04
C GLN A 94 -8.91 0.57 -10.09
N ASN A 95 -8.28 0.08 -9.01
CA ASN A 95 -6.83 -0.12 -8.91
C ASN A 95 -6.04 1.20 -9.07
N GLU A 96 -6.59 2.34 -8.67
CA GLU A 96 -5.94 3.65 -8.79
C GLU A 96 -5.15 4.08 -7.56
N LEU A 97 -5.15 3.25 -6.51
CA LEU A 97 -4.39 3.50 -5.29
C LEU A 97 -3.06 2.75 -5.30
N PHE A 98 -2.08 3.36 -4.65
CA PHE A 98 -0.73 2.85 -4.50
C PHE A 98 -0.34 2.88 -3.04
N ILE A 99 0.48 1.94 -2.60
CA ILE A 99 1.17 1.99 -1.32
C ILE A 99 2.63 2.32 -1.59
N ASN A 100 3.20 3.19 -0.77
CA ASN A 100 4.55 3.71 -0.92
C ASN A 100 5.26 3.70 0.42
N VAL A 101 6.49 3.18 0.42
CA VAL A 101 7.39 3.17 1.57
C VAL A 101 8.52 4.16 1.30
N ALA A 102 8.70 5.14 2.17
CA ALA A 102 9.80 6.10 2.12
C ALA A 102 10.88 5.73 3.13
N THR A 103 12.13 5.91 2.73
CA THR A 103 13.31 5.67 3.57
C THR A 103 14.27 6.85 3.50
N LYS A 104 15.28 6.87 4.37
CA LYS A 104 16.25 7.97 4.46
C LYS A 104 16.97 8.26 3.14
N HIS A 105 17.38 7.22 2.42
CA HIS A 105 18.00 7.37 1.10
C HIS A 105 16.99 7.57 -0.04
N SER A 106 15.69 7.40 0.20
CA SER A 106 14.64 7.47 -0.83
C SER A 106 13.35 8.04 -0.24
N GLN A 107 13.37 9.35 0.03
CA GLN A 107 12.26 10.08 0.64
C GLN A 107 11.01 10.14 -0.25
N GLU A 108 11.19 10.07 -1.57
CA GLU A 108 10.08 10.05 -2.54
C GLU A 108 9.39 8.67 -2.62
N GLY A 109 10.01 7.63 -2.08
CA GLY A 109 9.54 6.24 -2.12
C GLY A 109 10.66 5.31 -2.58
N GLU A 110 11.10 4.42 -1.69
CA GLU A 110 12.04 3.34 -2.02
C GLU A 110 11.32 2.16 -2.66
N VAL A 111 10.14 1.81 -2.11
CA VAL A 111 9.38 0.62 -2.49
C VAL A 111 7.93 1.03 -2.69
N ARG A 112 7.36 0.70 -3.85
CA ARG A 112 5.98 1.08 -4.21
C ARG A 112 5.26 -0.12 -4.80
N GLY A 113 3.95 -0.20 -4.57
CA GLY A 113 3.10 -1.23 -5.15
C GLY A 113 1.71 -0.69 -5.46
N GLN A 114 1.12 -1.13 -6.57
CA GLN A 114 -0.26 -0.82 -6.90
C GLN A 114 -1.19 -1.68 -6.05
N ILE A 115 -2.16 -1.06 -5.40
CA ILE A 115 -3.20 -1.78 -4.67
C ILE A 115 -4.20 -2.30 -5.69
N ARG A 116 -4.29 -3.62 -5.80
CA ARG A 116 -5.17 -4.30 -6.75
C ARG A 116 -6.28 -5.05 -6.03
N ALA A 117 -7.51 -4.73 -6.39
CA ALA A 117 -8.64 -5.58 -6.08
C ALA A 117 -8.55 -6.81 -6.98
N LEU A 118 -8.25 -7.97 -6.39
CA LEU A 118 -8.43 -9.24 -7.09
C LEU A 118 -9.93 -9.42 -7.31
N LEU A 119 -10.40 -9.28 -8.55
CA LEU A 119 -11.81 -9.48 -8.92
C LEU A 119 -12.22 -10.96 -8.94
N TYR A 120 -11.48 -11.85 -8.29
CA TYR A 120 -11.74 -13.28 -8.33
C TYR A 120 -11.24 -13.98 -7.06
N SER A 121 -12.09 -14.08 -6.04
CA SER A 121 -12.07 -15.27 -5.18
C SER A 121 -12.78 -16.34 -5.99
N GLY A 122 -12.04 -17.33 -6.49
CA GLY A 122 -12.63 -18.46 -7.20
C GLY A 122 -13.85 -18.97 -6.45
N LEU A 123 -14.89 -19.32 -7.22
CA LEU A 123 -16.10 -20.04 -6.82
C LEU A 123 -16.03 -20.52 -5.36
N GLU A 124 -16.97 -20.07 -4.53
CA GLU A 124 -17.37 -20.87 -3.37
C GLU A 124 -17.64 -22.28 -3.90
N ALA A 125 -16.66 -23.18 -3.79
CA ALA A 125 -16.88 -24.58 -4.02
C ALA A 125 -17.89 -24.99 -2.94
N PRO A 126 -19.10 -25.47 -3.31
CA PRO A 126 -20.06 -25.92 -2.33
C PRO A 126 -19.36 -26.97 -1.47
N ARG A 127 -19.23 -26.69 -0.17
CA ARG A 127 -18.91 -27.75 0.78
C ARG A 127 -20.14 -28.64 0.84
N HIS A 128 -20.03 -29.82 0.22
CA HIS A 128 -20.98 -30.92 0.35
C HIS A 128 -21.18 -31.30 1.82
#